data_AF-A0ABD6BDY6-F1
#
_entry.id   AF-A0ABD6BDY6-F1
#
_cell.length_a   1.000
_cell.length_b   1.000
_cell.length_c   1.000
_cell.angle_alpha   90.00
_cell.angle_beta   90.00
_cell.angle_gamma   90.00
#
_symmetry.space_group_name_H-M   'P 1'
#
loop_
_entity.id
_entity.type
_entity.pdbx_description
1 polymer ?
#
loop_
_entity_poly.entity_id
_entity_poly.type
_entity_poly.pdbx_seq_one_letter_code
_entity_poly.pdbx_strand_id
1 'polypeptide(L)'
;MFDAQRTAVKQSQQLLKQGMATQRNVDTMALTGLKGQASLQRQQLELAQAATHGYVNATAAVLPSDDASEVHRTIDETFDQLKTTYAEFYDVLERELERDVDSANELSEEFADALDEQTDQLLEITQSVEDRTVQNVDELSGQLREQLERTQELQDQLEDLLENQTSDVEELLERQAEQIERFQQQLEEQTEAVTQEIPVQGTDEPHTKIETDPEHTLESVEGIDEEVREQLSEAGIATIADLTRAGPEAVAEAADIPESQAEEWIDQAEA
;
A
#
# COMPACT_ATOMS: atom_id res chain seq x y z
N MET A 1 5.83 4.83 -13.00
CA MET A 1 5.37 3.43 -12.80
C MET A 1 3.86 3.36 -12.97
N PHE A 2 3.09 4.25 -12.33
CA PHE A 2 1.64 4.36 -12.47
C PHE A 2 1.17 4.59 -13.92
N ASP A 3 1.86 5.41 -14.71
CA ASP A 3 1.53 5.59 -16.14
C ASP A 3 1.64 4.30 -16.96
N ALA A 4 2.63 3.45 -16.67
CA ALA A 4 2.79 2.16 -17.34
C ALA A 4 1.65 1.19 -16.97
N GLN A 5 1.23 1.21 -15.70
CA GLN A 5 0.09 0.41 -15.23
C GLN A 5 -1.23 0.89 -15.88
N ARG A 6 -1.48 2.21 -15.91
CA ARG A 6 -2.64 2.82 -16.57
C ARG A 6 -2.69 2.45 -18.06
N THR A 7 -1.54 2.53 -18.74
CA THR A 7 -1.43 2.18 -20.16
C THR A 7 -1.72 0.70 -20.40
N ALA A 8 -1.19 -0.20 -19.57
CA ALA A 8 -1.43 -1.63 -19.69
C ALA A 8 -2.92 -1.98 -19.50
N VAL A 9 -3.59 -1.35 -18.53
CA VAL A 9 -5.03 -1.53 -18.28
C VAL A 9 -5.87 -1.03 -19.46
N LYS A 10 -5.58 0.15 -20.01
CA LYS A 10 -6.26 0.65 -21.20
C LYS A 10 -6.02 -0.23 -22.43
N GLN A 11 -4.81 -0.78 -22.56
CA GLN A 11 -4.47 -1.67 -23.65
C GLN A 11 -5.20 -3.01 -23.56
N SER A 12 -5.32 -3.61 -22.37
CA SER A 12 -6.08 -4.86 -22.19
C SER A 12 -7.57 -4.67 -22.47
N GLN A 13 -8.14 -3.56 -22.02
CA GLN A 13 -9.51 -3.15 -22.33
C GLN A 13 -9.73 -3.00 -23.84
N GLN A 14 -8.81 -2.32 -24.54
CA GLN A 14 -8.92 -2.14 -25.99
C GLN A 14 -8.82 -3.47 -26.75
N LEU A 15 -7.96 -4.39 -26.30
CA LEU A 15 -7.88 -5.74 -26.86
C LEU A 15 -9.19 -6.52 -26.66
N LEU A 16 -9.83 -6.37 -25.50
CA LEU A 16 -11.12 -6.99 -25.23
C LEU A 16 -12.22 -6.45 -26.15
N LYS A 17 -12.33 -5.12 -26.30
CA LYS A 17 -13.27 -4.48 -27.24
C LYS A 17 -13.03 -4.95 -28.68
N GLN A 18 -11.76 -5.04 -29.09
CA GLN A 18 -11.39 -5.54 -30.41
C GLN A 18 -11.74 -7.02 -30.60
N GLY A 19 -11.59 -7.84 -29.57
CA GLY A 19 -12.02 -9.24 -29.57
C GLY A 19 -13.52 -9.40 -29.76
N MET A 20 -14.32 -8.61 -29.02
CA MET A 20 -15.78 -8.61 -29.16
C MET A 20 -16.21 -8.15 -30.55
N ALA A 21 -15.64 -7.06 -31.08
CA ALA A 21 -15.92 -6.62 -32.44
C ALA A 21 -15.57 -7.68 -33.51
N THR A 22 -14.51 -8.46 -33.26
CA THR A 22 -14.13 -9.58 -34.14
C THR A 22 -15.17 -10.69 -34.08
N GLN A 23 -15.65 -11.05 -32.89
CA GLN A 23 -16.72 -12.04 -32.71
C GLN A 23 -17.99 -11.63 -33.46
N ARG A 24 -18.44 -10.37 -33.32
CA ARG A 24 -19.64 -9.87 -34.02
C ARG A 24 -19.53 -9.98 -35.53
N ASN A 25 -18.34 -9.67 -36.07
CA ASN A 25 -18.07 -9.82 -37.50
C ASN A 25 -18.17 -11.28 -37.94
N VAL A 26 -17.67 -12.23 -37.13
CA VAL A 26 -17.78 -13.66 -37.40
C VAL A 26 -19.24 -14.12 -37.37
N ASP A 27 -20.02 -13.69 -36.37
CA ASP A 27 -21.43 -14.04 -36.23
C ASP A 27 -22.26 -13.52 -37.41
N THR A 28 -22.00 -12.28 -37.83
CA THR A 28 -22.61 -11.66 -39.02
C THR A 28 -22.21 -12.39 -40.31
N MET A 29 -20.94 -12.81 -40.42
CA MET A 29 -20.46 -13.60 -41.56
C MET A 29 -21.11 -14.99 -41.61
N ALA A 30 -21.30 -15.65 -40.46
CA ALA A 30 -21.96 -16.93 -40.37
C ALA A 30 -23.43 -16.83 -40.82
N LEU A 31 -24.15 -15.82 -40.33
CA LEU A 31 -25.51 -15.51 -40.76
C LEU A 31 -25.57 -15.25 -42.27
N THR A 32 -24.66 -14.42 -42.80
CA THR A 32 -24.57 -14.13 -44.24
C THR A 32 -24.30 -15.40 -45.06
N GLY A 33 -23.43 -16.30 -44.57
CA GLY A 33 -23.14 -17.58 -45.19
C GLY A 33 -24.37 -18.49 -45.26
N LEU A 34 -25.18 -18.53 -44.19
CA LEU A 34 -26.45 -19.25 -44.15
C LEU A 34 -27.46 -18.74 -45.17
N LYS A 35 -27.61 -17.41 -45.28
CA LYS A 35 -28.43 -16.78 -46.33
C LYS A 35 -27.91 -17.12 -47.73
N GLY A 36 -26.59 -17.16 -47.90
CA GLY A 36 -25.94 -17.63 -49.12
C GLY A 36 -26.29 -19.08 -49.45
N GLN A 37 -26.23 -19.99 -48.48
CA GLN A 37 -26.59 -21.40 -48.65
C GLN A 37 -28.08 -21.58 -49.00
N ALA A 38 -28.97 -20.83 -48.35
CA ALA A 38 -30.40 -20.86 -48.64
C ALA A 38 -30.70 -20.42 -50.09
N SER A 39 -30.06 -19.35 -50.54
CA SER A 39 -30.22 -18.86 -51.92
C SER A 39 -29.65 -19.83 -52.97
N LEU A 40 -28.51 -20.46 -52.69
CA LEU A 40 -27.93 -21.51 -53.55
C LEU A 40 -28.83 -22.74 -53.66
N GLN A 41 -29.45 -23.19 -52.56
CA GLN A 41 -30.38 -24.33 -52.61
C GLN A 41 -31.64 -24.00 -53.41
N ARG A 42 -32.15 -22.78 -53.29
CA ARG A 42 -33.27 -22.31 -54.13
C ARG A 42 -32.89 -22.37 -55.61
N GLN A 43 -31.70 -21.91 -55.97
CA GLN A 43 -31.20 -21.98 -57.34
C GLN A 43 -31.00 -23.42 -57.83
N GLN A 44 -30.53 -24.33 -56.98
CA GLN A 44 -30.41 -25.76 -57.33
C GLN A 44 -31.78 -26.41 -57.56
N LEU A 45 -32.80 -26.05 -56.78
CA LEU A 45 -34.17 -26.53 -56.96
C LEU A 45 -34.77 -26.02 -58.27
N GLU A 46 -34.53 -24.77 -58.65
CA GLU A 46 -34.96 -24.21 -59.93
C GLU A 46 -34.27 -24.92 -61.12
N LEU A 47 -32.97 -25.18 -61.02
CA LEU A 47 -32.23 -25.94 -62.02
C LEU A 47 -32.72 -27.39 -62.14
N ALA A 48 -33.02 -28.04 -61.01
CA ALA A 48 -33.59 -29.37 -60.97
C ALA A 48 -34.98 -29.41 -61.61
N GLN A 49 -35.85 -28.45 -61.28
CA GLN A 49 -37.18 -28.30 -61.89
C GLN A 49 -37.07 -28.13 -63.42
N ALA A 50 -36.17 -27.24 -63.88
CA ALA A 50 -35.94 -27.01 -65.31
C ALA A 50 -35.41 -28.25 -66.03
N ALA A 51 -34.49 -29.01 -65.40
CA ALA A 51 -33.97 -30.26 -65.95
C ALA A 51 -35.06 -31.33 -66.03
N THR A 52 -35.89 -31.46 -65.00
CA THR A 52 -37.03 -32.38 -64.97
C THR A 52 -38.05 -32.02 -66.06
N HIS A 53 -38.38 -30.74 -66.23
CA HIS A 53 -39.21 -30.27 -67.35
C HIS A 53 -38.61 -30.66 -68.71
N GLY A 54 -37.30 -30.49 -68.90
CA GLY A 54 -36.62 -30.90 -70.13
C GLY A 54 -36.78 -32.40 -70.44
N TYR A 55 -36.61 -33.26 -69.43
CA TYR A 55 -36.78 -34.71 -69.56
C TYR A 55 -38.23 -35.11 -69.85
N VAL A 56 -39.18 -34.48 -69.14
CA VAL A 56 -40.61 -34.72 -69.33
C VAL A 56 -41.05 -34.25 -70.70
N ASN A 57 -40.64 -33.07 -71.16
CA ASN A 57 -40.93 -32.55 -72.50
C ASN A 57 -40.44 -33.50 -73.60
N ALA A 58 -39.24 -34.07 -73.46
CA ALA A 58 -38.70 -35.04 -74.42
C ALA A 58 -39.52 -36.35 -74.49
N THR A 59 -40.07 -36.78 -73.36
CA THR A 59 -40.89 -38.00 -73.25
C THR A 59 -42.34 -37.74 -73.66
N ALA A 60 -42.88 -36.58 -73.28
CA ALA A 60 -44.22 -36.09 -73.62
C ALA A 60 -44.42 -35.88 -75.11
N ALA A 61 -43.35 -35.63 -75.87
CA ALA A 61 -43.39 -35.58 -77.34
C ALA A 61 -43.90 -36.88 -77.99
N VAL A 62 -43.95 -37.99 -77.25
CA VAL A 62 -44.42 -39.31 -77.69
C VAL A 62 -45.77 -39.70 -77.06
N LEU A 63 -46.26 -38.92 -76.08
CA LEU A 63 -47.49 -39.17 -75.33
C LEU A 63 -48.69 -38.36 -75.86
N PRO A 64 -49.94 -38.81 -75.61
CA PRO A 64 -51.14 -37.99 -75.82
C PRO A 64 -51.07 -36.69 -75.01
N SER A 65 -51.65 -35.61 -75.55
CA SER A 65 -51.52 -34.26 -75.00
C SER A 65 -52.13 -34.09 -73.59
N ASP A 66 -53.18 -34.86 -73.27
CA ASP A 66 -53.83 -34.78 -71.95
C ASP A 66 -52.94 -35.36 -70.84
N ASP A 67 -52.33 -36.53 -71.07
CA ASP A 67 -51.44 -37.21 -70.10
C ASP A 67 -50.15 -36.40 -69.82
N ALA A 68 -49.60 -35.76 -70.84
CA ALA A 68 -48.42 -34.90 -70.70
C ALA A 68 -48.69 -33.72 -69.74
N SER A 69 -49.87 -33.09 -69.85
CA SER A 69 -50.22 -31.92 -69.06
C SER A 69 -50.39 -32.22 -67.57
N GLU A 70 -50.89 -33.41 -67.24
CA GLU A 70 -51.08 -33.86 -65.85
C GLU A 70 -49.74 -34.17 -65.16
N VAL A 71 -48.80 -34.77 -65.91
CA VAL A 71 -47.44 -35.02 -65.42
C VAL A 71 -46.70 -33.71 -65.14
N HIS A 72 -46.80 -32.71 -66.04
CA HIS A 72 -46.21 -31.39 -65.79
C HIS A 72 -46.77 -30.72 -64.54
N ARG A 73 -48.10 -30.73 -64.37
CA ARG A 73 -48.77 -30.14 -63.21
C ARG A 73 -48.32 -30.79 -61.90
N THR A 74 -48.26 -32.12 -61.86
CA THR A 74 -47.84 -32.88 -60.67
C THR A 74 -46.39 -32.55 -60.28
N ILE A 75 -45.51 -32.42 -61.27
CA ILE A 75 -44.11 -32.08 -61.06
C ILE A 75 -43.97 -30.64 -60.54
N ASP A 76 -44.70 -29.70 -61.13
CA ASP A 76 -44.70 -28.31 -60.67
C ASP A 76 -45.23 -28.17 -59.25
N GLU A 77 -46.35 -28.83 -58.90
CA GLU A 77 -46.86 -28.86 -57.53
C GLU A 77 -45.84 -29.47 -56.55
N THR A 78 -45.15 -30.54 -56.95
CA THR A 78 -44.12 -31.18 -56.11
C THR A 78 -42.93 -30.26 -55.86
N PHE A 79 -42.42 -29.60 -56.91
CA PHE A 79 -41.31 -28.65 -56.78
C PHE A 79 -41.73 -27.38 -56.03
N ASP A 80 -42.94 -26.88 -56.23
CA ASP A 80 -43.48 -25.72 -55.51
C ASP A 80 -43.65 -26.02 -54.02
N GLN A 81 -44.16 -27.21 -53.67
CA GLN A 81 -44.24 -27.65 -52.29
C GLN A 81 -42.86 -27.79 -51.65
N LEU A 82 -41.89 -28.35 -52.38
CA LEU A 82 -40.51 -28.50 -51.91
C LEU A 82 -39.83 -27.14 -51.69
N LYS A 83 -39.93 -26.23 -52.66
CA LYS A 83 -39.41 -24.85 -52.56
C LYS A 83 -40.04 -24.11 -51.38
N THR A 84 -41.35 -24.24 -51.18
CA THR A 84 -42.08 -23.62 -50.06
C THR A 84 -41.58 -24.14 -48.72
N THR A 85 -41.48 -25.47 -48.57
CA THR A 85 -41.01 -26.12 -47.33
C THR A 85 -39.59 -25.67 -46.98
N TYR A 86 -38.68 -25.65 -47.97
CA TYR A 86 -37.31 -25.19 -47.77
C TYR A 86 -37.22 -23.70 -47.46
N ALA A 87 -38.03 -22.87 -48.13
CA ALA A 87 -38.06 -21.44 -47.89
C ALA A 87 -38.53 -21.12 -46.47
N GLU A 88 -39.63 -21.76 -46.02
CA GLU A 88 -40.15 -21.59 -44.66
C GLU A 88 -39.15 -22.06 -43.59
N PHE A 89 -38.48 -23.21 -43.82
CA PHE A 89 -37.45 -23.70 -42.90
C PHE A 89 -36.29 -22.70 -42.74
N TYR A 90 -35.74 -22.22 -43.86
CA TYR A 90 -34.62 -21.28 -43.83
C TYR A 90 -35.01 -19.92 -43.28
N ASP A 91 -36.22 -19.46 -43.54
CA ASP A 91 -36.74 -18.19 -43.03
C ASP A 91 -36.93 -18.24 -41.50
N VAL A 92 -37.46 -19.34 -40.96
CA VAL A 92 -37.52 -19.54 -39.49
C VAL A 92 -36.12 -19.60 -38.89
N LEU A 93 -35.21 -20.36 -39.51
CA LEU A 93 -33.83 -20.49 -39.04
C LEU A 93 -33.06 -19.16 -39.08
N GLU A 94 -33.24 -18.39 -40.16
CA GLU A 94 -32.62 -17.06 -40.35
C GLU A 94 -33.10 -16.10 -39.27
N ARG A 95 -34.41 -15.99 -39.05
CA ARG A 95 -34.97 -15.09 -38.03
C ARG A 95 -34.53 -15.45 -36.62
N GLU A 96 -34.45 -16.74 -36.30
CA GLU A 96 -34.02 -17.19 -34.97
C GLU A 96 -32.54 -16.85 -34.75
N LEU A 97 -31.69 -17.13 -35.73
CA LEU A 97 -30.27 -16.79 -35.67
C LEU A 97 -30.01 -15.28 -35.69
N GLU A 98 -30.77 -14.50 -36.47
CA GLU A 98 -30.72 -13.04 -36.43
C GLU A 98 -31.03 -12.53 -35.03
N ARG A 99 -32.12 -13.01 -34.43
CA ARG A 99 -32.53 -12.62 -33.08
C ARG A 99 -31.46 -12.96 -32.05
N ASP A 100 -30.86 -14.14 -32.17
CA ASP A 100 -29.82 -14.60 -31.25
C ASP A 100 -28.52 -13.80 -31.42
N VAL A 101 -28.10 -13.53 -32.66
CA VAL A 101 -26.92 -12.68 -32.97
C VAL A 101 -27.15 -11.25 -32.49
N ASP A 102 -28.32 -10.67 -32.73
CA ASP A 102 -28.67 -9.32 -32.28
C ASP A 102 -28.70 -9.24 -30.76
N SER A 103 -29.32 -10.21 -30.08
CA SER A 103 -29.35 -10.27 -28.62
C SER A 103 -27.94 -10.42 -28.03
N ALA A 104 -27.10 -11.26 -28.64
CA ALA A 104 -25.70 -11.44 -28.23
C ALA A 104 -24.87 -10.17 -28.47
N ASN A 105 -25.12 -9.46 -29.59
CA ASN A 105 -24.46 -8.21 -29.91
C ASN A 105 -24.81 -7.13 -28.89
N GLU A 106 -26.10 -6.93 -28.59
CA GLU A 106 -26.60 -5.95 -27.63
C GLU A 106 -26.01 -6.19 -26.23
N LEU A 107 -26.10 -7.43 -25.73
CA LEU A 107 -25.53 -7.80 -24.44
C LEU A 107 -24.00 -7.63 -24.38
N SER A 108 -23.31 -7.94 -25.48
CA SER A 108 -21.85 -7.71 -25.56
C SER A 108 -21.51 -6.22 -25.56
N GLU A 109 -22.38 -5.36 -26.10
CA GLU A 109 -22.19 -3.90 -26.14
C GLU A 109 -22.35 -3.33 -24.75
N GLU A 110 -23.46 -3.68 -24.08
CA GLU A 110 -23.72 -3.31 -22.70
C GLU A 110 -22.61 -3.77 -21.76
N PHE A 111 -22.13 -5.00 -21.93
CA PHE A 111 -21.01 -5.52 -21.14
C PHE A 111 -19.69 -4.78 -21.42
N ALA A 112 -19.40 -4.46 -22.68
CA ALA A 112 -18.20 -3.70 -23.04
C ALA A 112 -18.23 -2.29 -22.45
N ASP A 113 -19.38 -1.63 -22.50
CA ASP A 113 -19.59 -0.28 -21.95
C ASP A 113 -19.52 -0.28 -20.42
N ALA A 114 -20.15 -1.26 -19.76
CA ALA A 114 -20.07 -1.41 -18.30
C ALA A 114 -18.64 -1.65 -17.81
N LEU A 115 -17.87 -2.46 -18.54
CA LEU A 115 -16.44 -2.67 -18.26
C LEU A 115 -15.62 -1.40 -18.51
N ASP A 116 -15.99 -0.60 -19.49
CA ASP A 116 -15.33 0.68 -19.79
C ASP A 116 -15.45 1.63 -18.61
N GLU A 117 -16.68 1.85 -18.16
CA GLU A 117 -16.99 2.74 -17.04
C GLU A 117 -16.36 2.26 -15.73
N GLN A 118 -16.41 0.96 -15.45
CA GLN A 118 -15.76 0.39 -14.27
C GLN A 118 -14.24 0.58 -14.29
N THR A 119 -13.62 0.39 -15.46
CA THR A 119 -12.17 0.57 -15.62
C THR A 119 -11.78 2.03 -15.44
N ASP A 120 -12.51 2.96 -16.05
CA ASP A 120 -12.24 4.39 -15.90
C ASP A 120 -12.43 4.85 -14.45
N GLN A 121 -13.47 4.38 -13.76
CA GLN A 121 -13.67 4.66 -12.34
C GLN A 121 -12.51 4.13 -11.48
N LEU A 122 -12.02 2.92 -11.74
CA LEU A 122 -10.86 2.36 -11.04
C LEU A 122 -9.58 3.17 -11.32
N LEU A 123 -9.37 3.61 -12.55
CA LEU A 123 -8.24 4.45 -12.92
C LEU A 123 -8.29 5.81 -12.23
N GLU A 124 -9.47 6.41 -12.10
CA GLU A 124 -9.69 7.66 -11.38
C GLU A 124 -9.40 7.52 -9.89
N ILE A 125 -9.93 6.47 -9.24
CA ILE A 125 -9.63 6.18 -7.83
C ILE A 125 -8.13 5.99 -7.62
N THR A 126 -7.48 5.23 -8.51
CA THR A 126 -6.04 4.96 -8.43
C THR A 126 -5.23 6.25 -8.62
N GLN A 127 -5.64 7.11 -9.55
CA GLN A 127 -5.01 8.42 -9.75
C GLN A 127 -5.15 9.30 -8.51
N SER A 128 -6.33 9.35 -7.89
CA SER A 128 -6.50 10.10 -6.64
C SER A 128 -5.60 9.59 -5.51
N VAL A 129 -5.39 8.27 -5.42
CA VAL A 129 -4.46 7.67 -4.46
C VAL A 129 -3.00 7.97 -4.81
N GLU A 130 -2.65 7.93 -6.09
CA GLU A 130 -1.33 8.33 -6.61
C GLU A 130 -1.02 9.78 -6.21
N ASP A 131 -1.92 10.71 -6.51
CA ASP A 131 -1.75 12.14 -6.22
C ASP A 131 -1.56 12.38 -4.71
N ARG A 132 -2.38 11.72 -3.87
CA ARG A 132 -2.24 11.79 -2.40
C ARG A 132 -0.91 11.21 -1.93
N THR A 133 -0.45 10.12 -2.54
CA THR A 133 0.80 9.47 -2.15
C THR A 133 2.00 10.34 -2.52
N VAL A 134 2.01 10.90 -3.73
CA VAL A 134 3.05 11.84 -4.18
C VAL A 134 3.07 13.08 -3.28
N GLN A 135 1.91 13.66 -3.00
CA GLN A 135 1.80 14.80 -2.10
C GLN A 135 2.33 14.48 -0.70
N ASN A 136 1.92 13.36 -0.10
CA ASN A 136 2.39 12.96 1.23
C ASN A 136 3.90 12.75 1.26
N VAL A 137 4.48 12.14 0.22
CA VAL A 137 5.94 11.96 0.11
C VAL A 137 6.65 13.30 -0.02
N ASP A 138 6.12 14.21 -0.83
CA ASP A 138 6.68 15.55 -0.99
C ASP A 138 6.62 16.34 0.32
N GLU A 139 5.49 16.31 1.03
CA GLU A 139 5.32 16.93 2.35
C GLU A 139 6.31 16.36 3.37
N LEU A 140 6.42 15.03 3.46
CA LEU A 140 7.36 14.37 4.36
C LEU A 140 8.81 14.72 4.02
N SER A 141 9.15 14.80 2.73
CA SER A 141 10.48 15.23 2.28
C SER A 141 10.75 16.70 2.62
N GLY A 142 9.73 17.56 2.57
CA GLY A 142 9.81 18.96 2.98
C GLY A 142 10.10 19.08 4.47
N GLN A 143 9.32 18.35 5.29
CA GLN A 143 9.52 18.30 6.75
C GLN A 143 10.91 17.79 7.13
N LEU A 144 11.40 16.74 6.47
CA LEU A 144 12.76 16.22 6.68
C LEU A 144 13.83 17.25 6.32
N ARG A 145 13.68 17.98 5.20
CA ARG A 145 14.62 19.05 4.82
C ARG A 145 14.62 20.17 5.85
N GLU A 146 13.45 20.63 6.28
CA GLU A 146 13.33 21.67 7.30
C GLU A 146 13.94 21.23 8.65
N GLN A 147 13.76 19.97 9.03
CA GLN A 147 14.39 19.40 10.23
C GLN A 147 15.91 19.35 10.12
N LEU A 148 16.44 18.99 8.95
CA LEU A 148 17.88 18.99 8.68
C LEU A 148 18.45 20.42 8.74
N GLU A 149 17.77 21.39 8.13
CA GLU A 149 18.16 22.82 8.20
C GLU A 149 18.17 23.32 9.65
N ARG A 150 17.11 23.05 10.42
CA ARG A 150 17.04 23.41 11.85
C ARG A 150 18.15 22.75 12.67
N THR A 151 18.53 21.51 12.33
CA THR A 151 19.63 20.79 12.99
C THR A 151 20.99 21.37 12.64
N GLN A 152 21.20 21.82 11.40
CA GLN A 152 22.41 22.54 10.99
C GLN A 152 22.50 23.89 11.70
N GLU A 153 21.41 24.64 11.75
CA GLU A 153 21.36 25.95 12.41
C GLU A 153 21.63 25.86 13.92
N LEU A 154 21.22 24.75 14.56
CA LEU A 154 21.59 24.44 15.95
C LEU A 154 23.07 24.06 16.12
N GLN A 155 23.65 23.34 15.15
CA GLN A 155 25.09 23.05 15.17
C GLN A 155 25.91 24.33 15.03
N ASP A 156 25.54 25.22 14.09
CA ASP A 156 26.20 26.51 13.90
C ASP A 156 26.13 27.35 15.18
N GLN A 157 24.96 27.42 15.83
CA GLN A 157 24.79 28.11 17.11
C GLN A 157 25.63 27.50 18.25
N LEU A 158 25.76 26.17 18.30
CA LEU A 158 26.62 25.49 19.27
C LEU A 158 28.09 25.78 19.02
N GLU A 159 28.51 25.83 17.76
CA GLU A 159 29.88 26.18 17.36
C GLU A 159 30.20 27.62 17.78
N ASP A 160 29.31 28.58 17.49
CA ASP A 160 29.44 29.97 17.92
C ASP A 160 29.48 30.11 19.47
N LEU A 161 28.68 29.32 20.19
CA LEU A 161 28.68 29.33 21.66
C LEU A 161 30.01 28.80 22.20
N LEU A 162 30.51 27.70 21.65
CA LEU A 162 31.79 27.10 22.04
C LEU A 162 32.95 28.04 21.74
N GLU A 163 32.94 28.72 20.59
CA GLU A 163 34.00 29.66 20.22
C GLU A 163 34.02 30.87 21.17
N ASN A 164 32.86 31.45 21.48
CA ASN A 164 32.75 32.53 22.46
C ASN A 164 33.12 32.08 23.88
N GLN A 165 32.66 30.91 24.32
CA GLN A 165 32.93 30.39 25.67
C GLN A 165 34.41 29.99 25.83
N THR A 166 35.06 29.52 24.77
CA THR A 166 36.50 29.24 24.77
C THR A 166 37.30 30.54 24.89
N SER A 167 36.89 31.61 24.19
CA SER A 167 37.52 32.92 24.32
C SER A 167 37.34 33.52 25.73
N ASP A 168 36.15 33.38 26.33
CA ASP A 168 35.90 33.78 27.71
C ASP A 168 36.75 32.99 28.73
N VAL A 169 36.98 31.69 28.48
CA VAL A 169 37.85 30.85 29.29
C VAL A 169 39.31 31.25 29.15
N GLU A 170 39.78 31.56 27.94
CA GLU A 170 41.13 32.08 27.71
C GLU A 170 41.34 33.40 28.45
N GLU A 171 40.42 34.36 28.37
CA GLU A 171 40.49 35.61 29.14
C GLU A 171 40.46 35.37 30.65
N LEU A 172 39.65 34.41 31.13
CA LEU A 172 39.59 34.06 32.54
C LEU A 172 40.93 33.49 33.01
N LEU A 173 41.54 32.61 32.21
CA LEU A 173 42.84 32.02 32.51
C LEU A 173 43.95 33.08 32.52
N GLU A 174 43.94 34.04 31.60
CA GLU A 174 44.86 35.19 31.62
C GLU A 174 44.65 36.04 32.88
N ARG A 175 43.40 36.41 33.21
CA ARG A 175 43.12 37.16 34.45
C ARG A 175 43.57 36.40 35.69
N GLN A 176 43.36 35.09 35.73
CA GLN A 176 43.73 34.24 36.86
C GLN A 176 45.26 34.12 36.96
N ALA A 177 45.98 34.01 35.84
CA ALA A 177 47.44 34.05 35.80
C ALA A 177 47.99 35.38 36.32
N GLU A 178 47.43 36.52 35.90
CA GLU A 178 47.79 37.82 36.47
C GLU A 178 47.48 37.92 37.96
N GLN A 179 46.37 37.32 38.41
CA GLN A 179 46.01 37.29 39.82
C GLN A 179 47.00 36.47 40.65
N ILE A 180 47.46 35.34 40.11
CA ILE A 180 48.51 34.51 40.70
C ILE A 180 49.83 35.25 40.74
N GLU A 181 50.22 35.98 39.69
CA GLU A 181 51.43 36.82 39.70
C GLU A 181 51.35 37.91 40.77
N ARG A 182 50.22 38.62 40.86
CA ARG A 182 50.01 39.63 41.90
C ARG A 182 50.02 39.02 43.31
N PHE A 183 49.45 37.83 43.47
CA PHE A 183 49.48 37.10 44.73
C PHE A 183 50.88 36.62 45.08
N GLN A 184 51.66 36.16 44.11
CA GLN A 184 53.07 35.80 44.28
C GLN A 184 53.92 37.03 44.65
N GLN A 185 53.69 38.18 44.04
CA GLN A 185 54.33 39.44 44.45
C GLN A 185 53.93 39.83 45.87
N GLN A 186 52.64 39.75 46.23
CA GLN A 186 52.20 39.99 47.60
C GLN A 186 52.81 38.99 48.59
N LEU A 187 52.97 37.73 48.19
CA LEU A 187 53.64 36.73 49.00
C LEU A 187 55.13 36.98 49.08
N GLU A 188 55.81 37.46 48.04
CA GLU A 188 57.23 37.86 48.11
C GLU A 188 57.39 39.08 49.03
N GLU A 189 56.54 40.09 48.92
CA GLU A 189 56.53 41.26 49.82
C GLU A 189 56.18 40.85 51.26
N GLN A 190 55.17 39.98 51.44
CA GLN A 190 54.83 39.44 52.76
C GLN A 190 55.90 38.49 53.27
N THR A 191 56.59 37.73 52.43
CA THR A 191 57.69 36.84 52.84
C THR A 191 58.92 37.67 53.17
N GLU A 192 59.20 38.78 52.49
CA GLU A 192 60.19 39.77 52.92
C GLU A 192 59.82 40.40 54.27
N ALA A 193 58.53 40.66 54.50
CA ALA A 193 58.02 41.16 55.78
C ALA A 193 58.01 40.10 56.91
N VAL A 194 57.70 38.84 56.58
CA VAL A 194 57.60 37.69 57.50
C VAL A 194 58.97 37.01 57.70
N THR A 195 59.95 37.21 56.83
CA THR A 195 61.34 36.75 57.05
C THR A 195 62.01 37.50 58.21
N GLN A 196 61.40 38.56 58.74
CA GLN A 196 61.79 39.12 60.04
C GLN A 196 61.16 38.43 61.26
N GLU A 197 60.07 37.64 61.13
CA GLU A 197 59.44 36.94 62.28
C GLU A 197 58.84 35.54 61.90
N ILE A 198 59.54 34.50 62.34
CA ILE A 198 59.33 33.02 62.27
C ILE A 198 58.02 32.57 63.02
N PRO A 199 57.44 31.33 62.95
CA PRO A 199 57.29 30.24 61.95
C PRO A 199 55.82 29.74 61.70
N VAL A 200 55.74 28.74 60.80
CA VAL A 200 54.64 27.85 60.35
C VAL A 200 53.90 27.02 61.43
N GLN A 201 52.58 26.84 61.24
CA GLN A 201 51.74 25.68 61.64
C GLN A 201 50.40 25.81 60.88
N GLY A 202 49.90 24.91 60.02
CA GLY A 202 50.13 23.48 59.83
C GLY A 202 49.01 22.68 60.51
N THR A 203 47.95 22.32 59.78
CA THR A 203 46.88 21.29 60.01
C THR A 203 45.70 21.71 59.12
N ASP A 204 45.33 21.11 57.99
CA ASP A 204 45.28 19.73 57.49
C ASP A 204 44.33 18.78 58.23
N GLU A 205 43.45 18.17 57.41
CA GLU A 205 42.53 17.03 57.61
C GLU A 205 41.03 17.28 57.97
N PRO A 206 40.09 16.36 57.67
CA PRO A 206 39.67 15.91 56.32
C PRO A 206 38.12 15.73 56.20
N HIS A 207 37.68 15.21 55.04
CA HIS A 207 36.32 15.05 54.53
C HIS A 207 35.28 14.29 55.38
N THR A 208 34.05 14.80 55.40
CA THR A 208 32.84 14.21 56.01
C THR A 208 32.20 13.14 55.12
N LYS A 209 32.00 11.94 55.67
CA LYS A 209 31.20 10.85 55.11
C LYS A 209 29.73 11.09 55.53
N ILE A 210 28.79 11.15 54.59
CA ILE A 210 27.36 11.34 54.90
C ILE A 210 26.78 9.99 55.32
N GLU A 211 26.34 9.90 56.57
CA GLU A 211 25.51 8.81 57.11
C GLU A 211 24.08 8.97 56.56
N THR A 212 23.49 7.90 56.02
CA THR A 212 22.07 7.84 55.66
C THR A 212 21.28 7.12 56.76
N ASP A 213 20.13 7.70 57.06
CA ASP A 213 19.19 7.38 58.15
C ASP A 213 18.62 5.94 58.03
N PRO A 214 18.69 5.10 59.08
CA PRO A 214 18.27 3.69 59.03
C PRO A 214 16.75 3.47 59.01
N GLU A 215 15.91 4.52 59.15
CA GLU A 215 14.45 4.35 59.20
C GLU A 215 13.77 4.31 57.80
N HIS A 216 14.49 4.57 56.71
CA HIS A 216 13.92 4.63 55.34
C HIS A 216 14.63 3.70 54.34
N THR A 217 15.26 2.64 54.85
CA THR A 217 15.93 1.61 54.06
C THR A 217 15.00 0.44 53.76
N LEU A 218 15.24 -0.24 52.63
CA LEU A 218 14.48 -1.40 52.16
C LEU A 218 14.55 -2.62 53.09
N GLU A 219 15.28 -2.55 54.20
CA GLU A 219 15.37 -3.58 55.25
C GLU A 219 14.08 -3.73 56.05
N SER A 220 13.22 -2.70 56.04
CA SER A 220 11.97 -2.69 56.81
C SER A 220 10.79 -3.38 56.09
N VAL A 221 10.97 -3.76 54.82
CA VAL A 221 9.94 -4.43 54.01
C VAL A 221 10.10 -5.95 54.17
N GLU A 222 9.04 -6.61 54.63
CA GLU A 222 9.01 -8.04 54.91
C GLU A 222 9.07 -8.82 53.58
N GLY A 223 10.13 -9.61 53.40
CA GLY A 223 10.37 -10.38 52.18
C GLY A 223 11.43 -9.80 51.24
N ILE A 224 12.02 -8.62 51.55
CA ILE A 224 13.19 -8.10 50.82
C ILE A 224 14.48 -8.53 51.53
N ASP A 225 15.08 -9.63 51.04
CA ASP A 225 16.38 -10.11 51.50
C ASP A 225 17.55 -9.24 50.97
N GLU A 226 18.75 -9.45 51.50
CA GLU A 226 19.96 -8.71 51.13
C GLU A 226 20.28 -8.76 49.62
N GLU A 227 20.06 -9.92 48.99
CA GLU A 227 20.27 -10.13 47.55
C GLU A 227 19.32 -9.30 46.68
N VAL A 228 18.04 -9.23 47.06
CA VAL A 228 17.03 -8.43 46.37
C VAL A 228 17.34 -6.94 46.52
N ARG A 229 17.84 -6.53 47.69
CA ARG A 229 18.21 -5.13 47.96
C ARG A 229 19.38 -4.65 47.10
N GLU A 230 20.36 -5.52 46.87
CA GLU A 230 21.49 -5.22 45.98
C GLU A 230 21.01 -5.03 44.54
N GLN A 231 20.13 -5.91 44.05
CA GLN A 231 19.53 -5.80 42.72
C GLN A 231 18.69 -4.52 42.54
N LEU A 232 17.87 -4.17 43.55
CA LEU A 232 17.11 -2.92 43.55
C LEU A 232 18.04 -1.69 43.61
N SER A 233 19.13 -1.76 44.39
CA SER A 233 20.10 -0.67 44.46
C SER A 233 20.85 -0.48 43.14
N GLU A 234 21.15 -1.54 42.39
CA GLU A 234 21.73 -1.45 41.05
C GLU A 234 20.79 -0.77 40.05
N ALA A 235 19.48 -0.95 40.22
CA ALA A 235 18.44 -0.24 39.48
C ALA A 235 18.18 1.19 40.00
N GLY A 236 18.93 1.66 41.00
CA GLY A 236 18.77 2.99 41.60
C GLY A 236 17.63 3.10 42.61
N ILE A 237 17.04 1.98 43.02
CA ILE A 237 15.97 1.87 44.00
C ILE A 237 16.60 1.47 45.34
N ALA A 238 17.13 2.45 46.07
CA ALA A 238 17.86 2.19 47.32
C ALA A 238 17.05 2.48 48.60
N THR A 239 15.89 3.15 48.46
CA THR A 239 15.05 3.58 49.58
C THR A 239 13.59 3.20 49.39
N ILE A 240 12.82 3.19 50.47
CA ILE A 240 11.36 2.96 50.45
C ILE A 240 10.65 3.98 49.55
N ALA A 241 11.14 5.23 49.52
CA ALA A 241 10.61 6.30 48.68
C ALA A 241 10.90 6.10 47.18
N ASP A 242 11.97 5.39 46.84
CA ASP A 242 12.28 5.04 45.46
C ASP A 242 11.47 3.84 44.99
N LEU A 243 11.20 2.88 45.90
CA LEU A 243 10.38 1.69 45.63
C LEU A 243 8.93 2.06 45.29
N THR A 244 8.32 2.94 46.08
CA THR A 244 6.97 3.49 45.81
C THR A 244 6.92 4.33 44.53
N ARG A 245 8.00 5.03 44.18
CA ARG A 245 8.08 5.85 42.96
C ARG A 245 8.25 5.02 41.69
N ALA A 246 9.01 3.93 41.75
CA ALA A 246 9.30 3.06 40.61
C ALA A 246 8.05 2.31 40.13
N GLY A 247 7.13 1.97 41.03
CA GLY A 247 5.90 1.23 40.71
C GLY A 247 6.14 -0.28 40.53
N PRO A 248 5.08 -1.10 40.53
CA PRO A 248 5.19 -2.56 40.65
C PRO A 248 5.89 -3.22 39.46
N GLU A 249 5.69 -2.71 38.24
CA GLU A 249 6.33 -3.22 37.02
C GLU A 249 7.86 -3.04 37.05
N ALA A 250 8.35 -1.84 37.41
CA ALA A 250 9.78 -1.55 37.46
C ALA A 250 10.50 -2.26 38.61
N VAL A 251 9.81 -2.43 39.75
CA VAL A 251 10.34 -3.19 40.90
C VAL A 251 10.39 -4.68 40.58
N ALA A 252 9.38 -5.21 39.89
CA ALA A 252 9.35 -6.61 39.45
C ALA A 252 10.48 -6.93 38.45
N GLU A 253 10.73 -6.02 37.51
CA GLU A 253 11.83 -6.15 36.55
C GLU A 253 13.21 -6.05 37.23
N ALA A 254 13.38 -5.10 38.15
CA ALA A 254 14.65 -4.89 38.85
C ALA A 254 15.03 -6.05 39.79
N ALA A 255 14.05 -6.74 40.37
CA ALA A 255 14.26 -7.84 41.32
C ALA A 255 14.02 -9.25 40.73
N ASP A 256 13.69 -9.37 39.43
CA ASP A 256 13.32 -10.63 38.76
C ASP A 256 12.23 -11.44 39.53
N ILE A 257 11.18 -10.74 39.97
CA ILE A 257 10.05 -11.31 40.73
C ILE A 257 8.72 -11.10 40.00
N PRO A 258 7.66 -11.85 40.32
CA PRO A 258 6.32 -11.56 39.81
C PRO A 258 5.80 -10.20 40.29
N GLU A 259 5.13 -9.47 39.40
CA GLU A 259 4.53 -8.14 39.67
C GLU A 259 3.60 -8.14 40.89
N SER A 260 2.87 -9.24 41.13
CA SER A 260 2.00 -9.39 42.31
C SER A 260 2.76 -9.35 43.64
N GLN A 261 4.05 -9.72 43.65
CA GLN A 261 4.90 -9.67 44.83
C GLN A 261 5.56 -8.29 44.99
N ALA A 262 5.87 -7.63 43.88
CA ALA A 262 6.30 -6.23 43.90
C ALA A 262 5.19 -5.29 44.39
N GLU A 263 3.93 -5.56 44.03
CA GLU A 263 2.75 -4.83 44.52
C GLU A 263 2.60 -4.97 46.05
N GLU A 264 2.80 -6.17 46.60
CA GLU A 264 2.76 -6.41 48.05
C GLU A 264 3.85 -5.64 48.82
N TRP A 265 5.05 -5.51 48.24
CA TRP A 265 6.14 -4.71 48.82
C TRP A 265 5.87 -3.21 48.78
N ILE A 266 5.23 -2.72 47.72
CA ILE A 266 4.84 -1.31 47.60
C ILE A 266 3.71 -0.98 48.57
N ASP A 267 2.71 -1.85 48.69
CA ASP A 267 1.62 -1.69 49.66
C ASP A 267 2.14 -1.67 51.11
N GLN A 268 3.16 -2.48 51.41
CA GLN A 268 3.82 -2.47 52.73
C GLN A 268 4.68 -1.22 52.95
N ALA A 269 5.29 -0.69 51.90
CA ALA A 269 6.06 0.55 51.93
C ALA A 269 5.18 1.81 52.12
N GLU A 270 3.89 1.74 51.77
CA GLU A 270 2.91 2.84 51.94
C GLU A 270 2.18 2.82 53.30
N ALA A 271 2.25 1.70 54.05
CA ALA A 271 1.54 1.47 55.32
C ALA A 271 2.20 2.12 56.54
#